data_AF-A0AAD2JM49-F1
#
_entry.id   AF-A0AAD2JM49-F1
#
_cell.length_a   1.000
_cell.length_b   1.000
_cell.length_c   1.000
_cell.angle_alpha   90.00
_cell.angle_beta   90.00
_cell.angle_gamma   90.00
#
_symmetry.space_group_name_H-M   'P 1'
#
loop_
_entity.id
_entity.type
_entity.pdbx_description
1 polymer ?
#
loop_
_entity_poly.entity_id
_entity_poly.type
_entity_poly.pdbx_seq_one_letter_code
_entity_poly.pdbx_strand_id
1 'polypeptide(L)'
;MLLLSASTNPNDNEEAGNQNGGKYALNAMRMILQQSWDTETMGEIPADANVGAKEAFETIQRAHADGVSVCFVDLLLPAYDIKQGPELYDEVMAVEYCIALSEFLDGNTEILVKDDKVRNTVSRILEVREKEAEEERERAAQEAARERERLVVEAAKREAEVKRKAMIRDQILAKEADDEGSEDEDEDNENDDGGDEPSGESADASDLDAFRQSLMASWDSEADDVELESKEEAPSELGDRIVDSDSAGEPREAIDEEAETEVSATTPVTSTPYVKRYRLATLFGNREIKKSSEMMEQVVETIRQNALPQEDEKNMVILSSLSIQETVAVRSLVDKYQSQKNIILVNCKLDPLPPELRSAQTVYSIFPLIAKPKGPVESSDEKPPRVVVLRRYPKPWEIYVDIGEGFQLADSISPTSQTKRELPLELITDSVRKWLR
;
A
#
# COMPACT_ATOMS: atom_id res chain seq x y z
N MET A 1 -35.93 -0.89 -6.06
CA MET A 1 -35.51 -0.59 -4.67
C MET A 1 -34.13 -1.22 -4.50
N LEU A 2 -33.12 -0.51 -3.99
CA LEU A 2 -31.76 -1.07 -3.84
C LEU A 2 -31.56 -1.57 -2.41
N LEU A 3 -30.94 -2.75 -2.28
CA LEU A 3 -30.42 -3.30 -1.03
C LEU A 3 -28.90 -3.15 -1.07
N LEU A 4 -28.34 -2.39 -0.14
CA LEU A 4 -26.90 -2.42 0.09
C LEU A 4 -26.60 -3.62 0.96
N SER A 5 -25.75 -4.51 0.46
CA SER A 5 -25.13 -5.55 1.28
C SER A 5 -23.63 -5.29 1.29
N ALA A 6 -22.97 -5.58 2.42
CA ALA A 6 -21.54 -5.86 2.34
C ALA A 6 -21.35 -6.94 1.25
N SER A 7 -20.33 -6.77 0.42
CA SER A 7 -20.16 -7.60 -0.78
C SER A 7 -19.92 -9.06 -0.42
N THR A 8 -20.99 -9.84 -0.31
CA THR A 8 -20.94 -11.29 -0.39
C THR A 8 -21.13 -11.69 -1.86
N ASN A 9 -20.28 -12.58 -2.33
CA ASN A 9 -20.12 -12.97 -3.73
C ASN A 9 -21.48 -13.33 -4.37
N PRO A 10 -21.84 -12.81 -5.56
CA PRO A 10 -23.17 -13.02 -6.15
C PRO A 10 -23.42 -14.44 -6.70
N ASN A 11 -22.44 -15.35 -6.66
CA ASN A 11 -22.54 -16.72 -7.18
C ASN A 11 -22.68 -17.80 -6.10
N ASP A 12 -23.10 -17.46 -4.89
CA ASP A 12 -23.30 -18.42 -3.81
C ASP A 12 -24.58 -19.25 -4.03
N ASN A 13 -24.53 -20.13 -5.04
CA ASN A 13 -25.30 -21.36 -5.03
C ASN A 13 -24.54 -22.32 -4.10
N GLU A 14 -25.19 -22.73 -3.01
CA GLU A 14 -24.62 -23.50 -1.92
C GLU A 14 -24.10 -24.89 -2.38
N GLU A 15 -22.85 -24.96 -2.86
CA GLU A 15 -22.09 -26.21 -2.90
C GLU A 15 -20.80 -26.09 -2.08
N ALA A 16 -20.72 -26.97 -1.10
CA ALA A 16 -19.70 -27.01 -0.07
C ALA A 16 -18.29 -27.28 -0.65
N GLY A 17 -17.29 -26.52 -0.18
CA GLY A 17 -15.93 -27.02 -0.03
C GLY A 17 -14.79 -26.27 -0.72
N ASN A 18 -15.04 -25.19 -1.46
CA ASN A 18 -13.94 -24.49 -2.14
C ASN A 18 -13.35 -23.35 -1.29
N GLN A 19 -12.40 -23.67 -0.41
CA GLN A 19 -11.64 -22.68 0.40
C GLN A 19 -10.93 -21.60 -0.46
N ASN A 20 -10.76 -21.84 -1.76
CA ASN A 20 -10.18 -20.84 -2.66
C ASN A 20 -11.17 -19.74 -3.06
N GLY A 21 -12.49 -19.98 -2.95
CA GLY A 21 -13.52 -19.02 -3.37
C GLY A 21 -13.43 -17.67 -2.65
N GLY A 22 -13.09 -17.69 -1.35
CA GLY A 22 -12.90 -16.49 -0.56
C GLY A 22 -11.76 -15.60 -1.08
N LYS A 23 -10.58 -16.19 -1.35
CA LYS A 23 -9.42 -15.46 -1.88
C LYS A 23 -9.69 -14.83 -3.24
N TYR A 24 -10.39 -15.54 -4.13
CA TYR A 24 -10.81 -14.99 -5.41
C TYR A 24 -11.76 -13.80 -5.25
N ALA A 25 -12.72 -13.89 -4.32
CA ALA A 25 -13.62 -12.77 -4.02
C ALA A 25 -12.87 -11.55 -3.48
N LEU A 26 -11.85 -11.74 -2.62
CA LEU A 26 -11.03 -10.64 -2.10
C LEU A 26 -10.20 -9.98 -3.20
N ASN A 27 -9.56 -10.78 -4.05
CA ASN A 27 -8.79 -10.27 -5.17
C ASN A 27 -9.70 -9.56 -6.17
N ALA A 28 -10.88 -10.11 -6.47
CA ALA A 28 -11.86 -9.45 -7.32
C ALA A 28 -12.28 -8.09 -6.74
N MET A 29 -12.59 -8.01 -5.45
CA MET A 29 -12.93 -6.75 -4.80
C MET A 29 -11.78 -5.75 -4.81
N ARG A 30 -10.54 -6.21 -4.55
CA ARG A 30 -9.34 -5.38 -4.63
C ARG A 30 -9.13 -4.84 -6.04
N MET A 31 -9.23 -5.70 -7.06
CA MET A 31 -9.11 -5.31 -8.47
C MET A 31 -10.20 -4.32 -8.87
N ILE A 32 -11.44 -4.53 -8.42
CA ILE A 32 -12.57 -3.63 -8.65
C ILE A 32 -12.28 -2.26 -8.05
N LEU A 33 -11.78 -2.20 -6.81
CA LEU A 33 -11.40 -0.94 -6.19
C LEU A 33 -10.29 -0.28 -6.98
N GLN A 34 -9.19 -0.98 -7.27
CA GLN A 34 -8.03 -0.45 -7.98
C GLN A 34 -8.35 0.09 -9.38
N GLN A 35 -9.27 -0.55 -10.12
CA GLN A 35 -9.66 -0.11 -11.46
C GLN A 35 -10.42 1.22 -11.47
N SER A 36 -11.24 1.46 -10.45
CA SER A 36 -12.17 2.59 -10.41
C SER A 36 -11.74 3.71 -9.47
N TRP A 37 -10.65 3.52 -8.73
CA TRP A 37 -10.21 4.43 -7.68
C TRP A 37 -9.44 5.62 -8.23
N ASP A 38 -9.80 6.80 -7.73
CA ASP A 38 -9.12 8.04 -8.03
C ASP A 38 -8.22 8.44 -6.85
N THR A 39 -6.90 8.28 -7.01
CA THR A 39 -5.93 8.60 -5.96
C THR A 39 -5.90 10.08 -5.60
N GLU A 40 -6.20 10.98 -6.54
CA GLU A 40 -6.17 12.43 -6.30
C GLU A 40 -7.28 12.85 -5.33
N THR A 41 -8.50 12.34 -5.53
CA THR A 41 -9.63 12.69 -4.68
C THR A 41 -9.78 11.77 -3.47
N MET A 42 -9.54 10.46 -3.63
CA MET A 42 -9.83 9.42 -2.64
C MET A 42 -8.61 9.01 -1.79
N GLY A 43 -7.39 9.46 -2.13
CA GLY A 43 -6.15 9.11 -1.43
C GLY A 43 -5.56 7.78 -1.92
N GLU A 44 -4.50 7.26 -1.29
CA GLU A 44 -3.98 5.95 -1.69
C GLU A 44 -4.90 4.80 -1.22
N ILE A 45 -5.14 3.81 -2.07
CA ILE A 45 -5.80 2.57 -1.64
C ILE A 45 -4.82 1.84 -0.72
N PRO A 46 -5.24 1.35 0.47
CA PRO A 46 -4.39 0.51 1.31
C PRO A 46 -4.18 -0.88 0.69
N ALA A 47 -3.33 -0.92 -0.33
CA ALA A 47 -2.93 -2.11 -1.05
C ALA A 47 -2.07 -3.04 -0.16
N ASP A 48 -1.31 -2.45 0.75
CA ASP A 48 -0.52 -3.11 1.78
C ASP A 48 -0.64 -2.39 3.14
N ALA A 49 -0.03 -3.00 4.16
CA ALA A 49 -0.02 -2.52 5.54
C ALA A 49 0.60 -1.12 5.69
N ASN A 50 1.66 -0.80 4.96
CA ASN A 50 2.39 0.47 5.07
C ASN A 50 1.59 1.62 4.45
N VAL A 51 1.05 1.41 3.25
CA VAL A 51 0.24 2.41 2.56
C VAL A 51 -0.97 2.77 3.42
N GLY A 52 -1.70 1.77 3.91
CA GLY A 52 -2.84 2.02 4.79
C GLY A 52 -2.45 2.69 6.11
N ALA A 53 -1.34 2.29 6.70
CA ALA A 53 -0.87 2.86 7.96
C ALA A 53 -0.52 4.34 7.81
N LYS A 54 0.16 4.70 6.71
CA LYS A 54 0.51 6.07 6.36
C LYS A 54 -0.73 6.95 6.17
N GLU A 55 -1.70 6.48 5.37
CA GLU A 55 -2.97 7.19 5.14
C GLU A 55 -3.75 7.42 6.44
N ALA A 56 -3.84 6.40 7.30
CA ALA A 56 -4.50 6.53 8.59
C ALA A 56 -3.74 7.45 9.54
N PHE A 57 -2.41 7.34 9.58
CA PHE A 57 -1.54 8.13 10.45
C PHE A 57 -1.79 9.64 10.31
N GLU A 58 -1.88 10.15 9.08
CA GLU A 58 -2.13 11.57 8.86
C GLU A 58 -3.45 12.03 9.49
N THR A 59 -4.50 11.23 9.37
CA THR A 59 -5.81 11.54 9.95
C THR A 59 -5.81 11.43 11.47
N ILE A 60 -5.07 10.47 12.03
CA ILE A 60 -4.88 10.29 13.47
C ILE A 60 -4.11 11.49 14.05
N GLN A 61 -3.02 11.90 13.41
CA GLN A 61 -2.20 13.03 13.87
C GLN A 61 -3.02 14.33 13.91
N ARG A 62 -3.82 14.59 12.87
CA ARG A 62 -4.75 15.75 12.86
C ARG A 62 -5.78 15.67 13.99
N ALA A 63 -6.38 14.49 14.21
CA ALA A 63 -7.33 14.30 15.30
C ALA A 63 -6.71 14.50 16.69
N HIS A 64 -5.48 14.01 16.91
CA HIS A 64 -4.75 14.22 18.15
C HIS A 64 -4.40 15.71 18.36
N ALA A 65 -4.02 16.43 17.29
CA ALA A 65 -3.80 17.87 17.36
C ALA A 65 -5.07 18.64 17.77
N ASP A 66 -6.24 18.14 17.38
CA ASP A 66 -7.56 18.66 17.78
C ASP A 66 -8.02 18.14 19.17
N GLY A 67 -7.17 17.40 19.90
CA GLY A 67 -7.43 16.93 21.26
C GLY A 67 -8.28 15.66 21.35
N VAL A 68 -8.44 14.91 20.25
CA VAL A 68 -9.09 13.59 20.27
C VAL A 68 -8.11 12.56 20.82
N SER A 69 -8.36 12.00 22.00
CA SER A 69 -7.46 11.00 22.61
C SER A 69 -7.81 9.55 22.25
N VAL A 70 -9.02 9.30 21.75
CA VAL A 70 -9.49 7.96 21.36
C VAL A 70 -10.02 7.97 19.94
N CYS A 71 -9.38 7.21 19.07
CA CYS A 71 -9.66 7.17 17.64
C CYS A 71 -10.14 5.78 17.20
N PHE A 72 -11.12 5.72 16.31
CA PHE A 72 -11.47 4.52 15.57
C PHE A 72 -10.85 4.56 14.17
N VAL A 73 -10.33 3.41 13.76
CA VAL A 73 -9.81 3.15 12.43
C VAL A 73 -10.50 1.90 11.89
N ASP A 74 -11.30 2.08 10.83
CA ASP A 74 -12.07 0.98 10.22
C ASP A 74 -11.58 0.68 8.80
N LEU A 75 -10.66 -0.26 8.72
CA LEU A 75 -10.28 -0.91 7.48
C LEU A 75 -11.28 -2.03 7.19
N LEU A 76 -12.45 -1.68 6.64
CA LEU A 76 -13.46 -2.67 6.25
C LEU A 76 -13.17 -3.29 4.87
N LEU A 77 -11.88 -3.41 4.55
CA LEU A 77 -11.41 -4.21 3.44
C LEU A 77 -11.41 -5.68 3.86
N PRO A 78 -11.68 -6.63 2.96
CA PRO A 78 -11.95 -8.00 3.40
C PRO A 78 -10.82 -8.69 4.17
N ALA A 79 -9.56 -8.39 3.79
CA ALA A 79 -8.35 -8.85 4.47
C ALA A 79 -8.26 -8.41 5.94
N TYR A 80 -8.86 -7.27 6.27
CA TYR A 80 -8.77 -6.62 7.57
C TYR A 80 -10.10 -6.70 8.35
N ASP A 81 -11.21 -6.95 7.67
CA ASP A 81 -12.54 -6.93 8.26
C ASP A 81 -12.93 -8.26 8.90
N ILE A 82 -12.85 -8.31 10.23
CA ILE A 82 -13.32 -9.45 11.02
C ILE A 82 -14.84 -9.73 10.87
N LYS A 83 -15.67 -8.86 10.24
CA LYS A 83 -17.10 -9.16 9.93
C LYS A 83 -17.21 -10.28 8.91
N GLN A 84 -16.24 -10.38 8.01
CA GLN A 84 -16.26 -11.31 6.88
C GLN A 84 -16.02 -12.76 7.34
N GLY A 85 -15.73 -12.96 8.62
CA GLY A 85 -15.46 -14.26 9.21
C GLY A 85 -13.97 -14.60 9.18
N PRO A 86 -13.59 -15.67 9.90
CA PRO A 86 -12.19 -16.08 10.05
C PRO A 86 -11.54 -16.57 8.75
N GLU A 87 -12.33 -16.86 7.71
CA GLU A 87 -11.83 -17.32 6.41
C GLU A 87 -11.28 -16.17 5.54
N LEU A 88 -11.83 -14.97 5.73
CA LEU A 88 -11.47 -13.78 4.94
C LEU A 88 -10.58 -12.81 5.72
N TYR A 89 -10.74 -12.78 7.05
CA TYR A 89 -9.91 -11.97 7.94
C TYR A 89 -8.50 -12.57 8.09
N ASP A 90 -7.49 -11.79 7.70
CA ASP A 90 -6.08 -12.12 7.91
C ASP A 90 -5.55 -11.35 9.12
N GLU A 91 -5.48 -12.05 10.24
CA GLU A 91 -5.00 -11.49 11.50
C GLU A 91 -3.53 -11.04 11.43
N VAL A 92 -2.71 -11.69 10.61
CA VAL A 92 -1.29 -11.34 10.46
C VAL A 92 -1.18 -9.99 9.74
N MET A 93 -1.87 -9.84 8.62
CA MET A 93 -1.89 -8.55 7.90
C MET A 93 -2.46 -7.43 8.77
N ALA A 94 -3.48 -7.70 9.58
CA ALA A 94 -4.04 -6.70 10.49
C ALA A 94 -3.03 -6.26 11.57
N VAL A 95 -2.21 -7.18 12.10
CA VAL A 95 -1.12 -6.81 13.02
C VAL A 95 0.02 -6.10 12.30
N GLU A 96 0.39 -6.51 11.08
CA GLU A 96 1.39 -5.80 10.27
C GLU A 96 0.99 -4.37 9.99
N TYR A 97 -0.29 -4.13 9.70
CA TYR A 97 -0.84 -2.78 9.61
C TYR A 97 -0.63 -1.99 10.91
N CYS A 98 -0.89 -2.60 12.07
CA CYS A 98 -0.67 -1.93 13.36
C CYS A 98 0.81 -1.66 13.65
N ILE A 99 1.70 -2.54 13.20
CA ILE A 99 3.16 -2.36 13.32
C ILE A 99 3.60 -1.21 12.42
N ALA A 100 3.22 -1.22 11.15
CA ALA A 100 3.51 -0.12 10.23
C ALA A 100 2.98 1.21 10.79
N LEU A 101 1.77 1.21 11.35
CA LEU A 101 1.19 2.39 12.00
C LEU A 101 2.04 2.87 13.18
N SER A 102 2.56 1.96 14.00
CA SER A 102 3.42 2.30 15.13
C SER A 102 4.75 2.94 14.76
N GLU A 103 5.24 2.71 13.54
CA GLU A 103 6.48 3.31 13.05
C GLU A 103 6.30 4.79 12.71
N PHE A 104 5.11 5.15 12.23
CA PHE A 104 4.73 6.54 11.95
C PHE A 104 4.33 7.32 13.22
N LEU A 105 3.79 6.64 14.24
CA LEU A 105 3.39 7.27 15.49
C LEU A 105 4.60 7.72 16.33
N ASP A 106 4.42 8.83 17.05
CA ASP A 106 5.45 9.34 17.97
C ASP A 106 5.55 8.50 19.24
N GLY A 107 6.76 8.03 19.55
CA GLY A 107 7.06 7.27 20.76
C GLY A 107 6.75 5.77 20.65
N ASN A 108 6.89 5.06 21.77
CA ASN A 108 6.65 3.62 21.80
C ASN A 108 5.15 3.32 21.80
N THR A 109 4.77 2.23 21.14
CA THR A 109 3.38 1.83 20.95
C THR A 109 3.13 0.41 21.47
N GLU A 110 2.16 0.23 22.36
CA GLU A 110 1.64 -1.09 22.72
C GLU A 110 0.57 -1.51 21.71
N ILE A 111 0.71 -2.70 21.13
CA ILE A 111 -0.31 -3.30 20.26
C ILE A 111 -0.92 -4.48 20.99
N LEU A 112 -2.21 -4.38 21.30
CA LEU A 112 -2.98 -5.36 22.05
C LEU A 112 -3.76 -6.27 21.10
N VAL A 113 -3.37 -7.53 21.08
CA VAL A 113 -4.11 -8.62 20.42
C VAL A 113 -4.94 -9.40 21.45
N LYS A 114 -5.84 -10.25 20.98
CA LYS A 114 -6.81 -10.96 21.83
C LYS A 114 -6.15 -11.82 22.92
N ASP A 115 -5.30 -12.76 22.54
CA ASP A 115 -4.76 -13.79 23.41
C ASP A 115 -3.33 -14.19 23.01
N ASP A 116 -2.71 -15.01 23.85
CA ASP A 116 -1.34 -15.50 23.64
C ASP A 116 -1.21 -16.42 22.43
N LYS A 117 -2.30 -17.11 22.03
CA LYS A 117 -2.27 -17.95 20.83
C LYS A 117 -2.10 -17.07 19.59
N VAL A 118 -2.88 -16.00 19.50
CA VAL A 118 -2.75 -14.99 18.44
C VAL A 118 -1.36 -14.38 18.46
N ARG A 119 -0.93 -13.86 19.62
CA ARG A 119 0.40 -13.23 19.75
C ARG A 119 1.51 -14.15 19.29
N ASN A 120 1.54 -15.39 19.78
CA ASN A 120 2.61 -16.33 19.46
C ASN A 120 2.60 -16.74 17.97
N THR A 121 1.41 -16.83 17.36
CA THR A 121 1.28 -17.12 15.93
C THR A 121 1.84 -15.97 15.10
N VAL A 122 1.42 -14.75 15.40
CA VAL A 122 1.85 -13.56 14.69
C VAL A 122 3.35 -13.30 14.90
N SER A 123 3.84 -13.37 16.14
CA SER A 123 5.28 -13.22 16.43
C SER A 123 6.12 -14.18 15.61
N ARG A 124 5.74 -15.47 15.53
CA ARG A 124 6.48 -16.45 14.74
C ARG A 124 6.52 -16.09 13.26
N ILE A 125 5.39 -15.66 12.70
CA ILE A 125 5.31 -15.30 11.28
C ILE A 125 6.15 -14.06 10.99
N LEU A 126 6.09 -13.06 11.87
CA LEU A 126 6.91 -11.85 11.77
C LEU A 126 8.40 -12.16 11.89
N GLU A 127 8.81 -13.02 12.82
CA GLU A 127 10.21 -13.46 12.97
C GLU A 127 10.73 -14.17 11.70
N VAL A 128 9.89 -15.03 11.08
CA VAL A 128 10.24 -15.69 9.82
C VAL A 128 10.42 -14.67 8.69
N ARG A 129 9.48 -13.72 8.55
CA ARG A 129 9.54 -12.67 7.52
C ARG A 129 10.71 -11.71 7.72
N GLU A 130 10.99 -11.33 8.96
CA GLU A 130 12.13 -10.47 9.31
C GLU A 130 13.45 -11.17 8.94
N LYS A 131 13.55 -12.46 9.24
CA LYS A 131 14.71 -13.28 8.86
C LYS A 131 14.86 -13.40 7.34
N GLU A 132 13.78 -13.68 6.62
CA GLU A 132 13.79 -13.75 5.15
C GLU A 132 14.21 -12.42 4.52
N ALA A 133 13.70 -11.29 5.04
CA ALA A 133 14.06 -9.95 4.60
C ALA A 133 15.52 -9.60 4.93
N GLU A 134 16.06 -10.05 6.07
CA GLU A 134 17.47 -9.89 6.43
C GLU A 134 18.38 -10.69 5.49
N GLU A 135 18.05 -11.96 5.22
CA GLU A 135 18.77 -12.81 4.26
C GLU A 135 18.75 -12.22 2.84
N GLU A 136 17.62 -11.64 2.41
CA GLU A 136 17.50 -10.96 1.13
C GLU A 136 18.36 -9.69 1.06
N ARG A 137 18.34 -8.86 2.12
CA ARG A 137 19.21 -7.67 2.22
C ARG A 137 20.68 -8.04 2.21
N GLU A 138 21.08 -9.10 2.90
CA GLU A 138 22.46 -9.59 2.88
C GLU A 138 22.84 -10.05 1.46
N ARG A 139 21.97 -10.78 0.78
CA ARG A 139 22.19 -11.23 -0.60
C ARG A 139 22.34 -10.03 -1.56
N ALA A 140 21.46 -9.04 -1.46
CA ALA A 140 21.52 -7.83 -2.26
C ALA A 140 22.78 -7.00 -1.97
N ALA A 141 23.20 -6.90 -0.71
CA ALA A 141 24.44 -6.23 -0.33
C ALA A 141 25.69 -6.95 -0.87
N GLN A 142 25.70 -8.29 -0.82
CA GLN A 142 26.77 -9.10 -1.40
C GLN A 142 26.84 -8.96 -2.93
N GLU A 143 25.69 -8.93 -3.61
CA GLU A 143 25.62 -8.70 -5.05
C GLU A 143 26.11 -7.31 -5.44
N ALA A 144 25.63 -6.27 -4.75
CA ALA A 144 26.10 -4.89 -4.94
C ALA A 144 27.61 -4.75 -4.67
N ALA A 145 28.16 -5.47 -3.69
CA ALA A 145 29.59 -5.49 -3.42
C ALA A 145 30.39 -6.13 -4.56
N ARG A 146 29.91 -7.26 -5.11
CA ARG A 146 30.53 -7.92 -6.28
C ARG A 146 30.47 -7.05 -7.53
N GLU A 147 29.36 -6.35 -7.75
CA GLU A 147 29.22 -5.43 -8.88
C GLU A 147 30.20 -4.26 -8.75
N ARG A 148 30.34 -3.68 -7.55
CA ARG A 148 31.34 -2.64 -7.27
C ARG A 148 32.76 -3.12 -7.54
N GLU A 149 33.11 -4.33 -7.10
CA GLU A 149 34.43 -4.92 -7.37
C GLU A 149 34.66 -5.10 -8.88
N ARG A 150 33.65 -5.59 -9.62
CA ARG A 150 33.71 -5.73 -11.08
C ARG A 150 33.97 -4.39 -11.77
N LEU A 151 33.27 -3.33 -11.37
CA LEU A 151 33.44 -1.99 -11.91
C LEU A 151 34.84 -1.43 -11.63
N VAL A 152 35.41 -1.69 -10.44
CA VAL A 152 36.79 -1.28 -10.11
C VAL A 152 37.81 -2.00 -11.00
N VAL A 153 37.64 -3.31 -11.22
CA VAL A 153 38.51 -4.09 -12.11
C VAL A 153 38.41 -3.60 -13.56
N GLU A 154 37.20 -3.28 -14.02
CA GLU A 154 36.97 -2.76 -15.37
C GLU A 154 37.58 -1.35 -15.54
N ALA A 155 37.44 -0.48 -14.55
CA ALA A 155 38.06 0.84 -14.53
C ALA A 155 39.60 0.74 -14.57
N ALA A 156 40.19 -0.15 -13.76
CA ALA A 156 41.63 -0.40 -13.77
C ALA A 156 42.12 -0.95 -15.13
N LYS A 157 41.32 -1.81 -15.78
CA LYS A 157 41.62 -2.31 -17.12
C LYS A 157 41.59 -1.20 -18.16
N ARG A 158 40.59 -0.30 -18.12
CA ARG A 158 40.51 0.86 -19.02
C ARG A 158 41.69 1.81 -18.80
N GLU A 159 42.06 2.10 -17.56
CA GLU A 159 43.22 2.95 -17.24
C GLU A 159 44.52 2.35 -17.78
N ALA A 160 44.72 1.03 -17.61
CA ALA A 160 45.88 0.33 -18.15
C ALA A 160 45.94 0.37 -19.68
N GLU A 161 44.79 0.24 -20.36
CA GLU A 161 44.72 0.36 -21.82
C GLU A 161 45.05 1.78 -22.31
N VAL A 162 44.52 2.81 -21.64
CA VAL A 162 44.85 4.21 -21.94
C VAL A 162 46.34 4.46 -21.78
N LYS A 163 46.94 3.99 -20.68
CA LYS A 163 48.38 4.11 -20.43
C LYS A 163 49.22 3.40 -21.49
N ARG A 164 48.80 2.22 -21.94
CA ARG A 164 49.46 1.49 -23.03
C ARG A 164 49.38 2.24 -24.35
N LYS A 165 48.21 2.78 -24.71
CA LYS A 165 48.03 3.59 -25.94
C LYS A 165 48.88 4.87 -25.91
N ALA A 166 48.98 5.52 -24.75
CA ALA A 166 49.87 6.68 -24.57
C ALA A 166 51.35 6.31 -24.79
N MET A 167 51.81 5.20 -24.19
CA MET A 167 53.20 4.73 -24.37
C MET A 167 53.51 4.38 -25.84
N ILE A 168 52.57 3.80 -26.58
CA ILE A 168 52.74 3.51 -28.01
C ILE A 168 52.82 4.83 -28.81
N ARG A 169 51.96 5.81 -28.50
CA ARG A 169 51.98 7.12 -29.15
C ARG A 169 53.33 7.83 -28.93
N ASP A 170 53.84 7.82 -27.70
CA ASP A 170 55.13 8.44 -27.38
C ASP A 170 56.30 7.76 -28.13
N GLN A 171 56.25 6.43 -28.32
CA GLN A 171 57.24 5.71 -29.13
C GLN A 171 57.18 6.05 -30.62
N ILE A 172 55.99 6.29 -31.17
CA ILE A 172 55.82 6.72 -32.57
C ILE A 172 56.39 8.12 -32.75
N LEU A 173 56.02 9.08 -31.89
CA LEU A 173 56.54 10.45 -31.94
C LEU A 173 58.06 10.51 -31.78
N ALA A 174 58.64 9.65 -30.93
CA ALA A 174 60.09 9.56 -30.79
C ALA A 174 60.78 9.03 -32.04
N LYS A 175 60.15 8.12 -32.80
CA LYS A 175 60.69 7.62 -34.07
C LYS A 175 60.57 8.64 -35.21
N GLU A 176 59.46 9.37 -35.27
CA GLU A 176 59.24 10.41 -36.30
C GLU A 176 60.24 11.57 -36.16
N ALA A 177 60.71 11.87 -34.95
CA ALA A 177 61.72 12.90 -34.72
C ALA A 177 63.13 12.53 -35.21
N ASP A 178 63.43 11.24 -35.43
CA ASP A 178 64.72 10.75 -35.92
C ASP A 178 64.74 10.53 -37.45
N ASP A 179 63.61 10.73 -38.14
CA ASP A 179 63.43 10.50 -39.59
C ASP A 179 63.26 11.81 -40.38
N GLU A 180 64.09 12.80 -40.09
CA GLU A 180 64.31 13.96 -40.97
C GLU A 180 65.36 13.60 -42.04
N GLY A 181 65.00 12.82 -43.05
CA GLY A 181 65.87 12.71 -44.22
C GLY A 181 65.68 11.53 -45.17
N SER A 182 64.59 11.51 -45.93
CA SER A 182 64.64 11.17 -47.36
C SER A 182 63.35 11.60 -48.06
N GLU A 183 63.44 12.69 -48.82
CA GLU A 183 62.57 12.95 -49.96
C GLU A 183 62.93 11.90 -51.02
N ASP A 184 62.02 10.98 -51.34
CA ASP A 184 62.03 10.33 -52.64
C ASP A 184 60.60 9.99 -53.05
N GLU A 185 60.37 10.29 -54.32
CA GLU A 185 59.11 10.34 -55.04
C GLU A 185 58.53 8.95 -55.32
N ASP A 186 57.25 8.97 -55.69
CA ASP A 186 56.61 8.09 -56.67
C ASP A 186 55.77 6.88 -56.24
N GLU A 187 54.70 6.77 -57.03
CA GLU A 187 53.90 5.60 -57.43
C GLU A 187 52.67 5.23 -56.58
N ASP A 188 51.56 5.88 -56.98
CA ASP A 188 50.37 5.23 -57.55
C ASP A 188 50.25 3.72 -57.29
N ASN A 189 49.33 3.35 -56.40
CA ASN A 189 48.74 2.02 -56.45
C ASN A 189 47.25 2.09 -56.09
N GLU A 190 46.44 2.25 -57.15
CA GLU A 190 45.03 1.91 -57.17
C GLU A 190 44.88 0.38 -57.05
N ASN A 191 44.38 -0.11 -55.91
CA ASN A 191 43.68 -1.39 -55.74
C ASN A 191 42.85 -1.24 -54.46
N ASP A 192 41.53 -1.05 -54.54
CA ASP A 192 40.53 -2.10 -54.79
C ASP A 192 40.59 -3.22 -53.74
N ASP A 193 39.51 -3.30 -52.95
CA ASP A 193 38.87 -4.51 -52.41
C ASP A 193 38.48 -4.40 -50.93
N GLY A 194 37.23 -4.78 -50.65
CA GLY A 194 36.79 -5.29 -49.36
C GLY A 194 36.28 -4.27 -48.35
N GLY A 195 35.05 -3.78 -48.54
CA GLY A 195 34.24 -3.30 -47.42
C GLY A 195 33.97 -4.44 -46.44
N ASP A 196 34.28 -4.22 -45.16
CA ASP A 196 33.81 -5.05 -44.06
C ASP A 196 33.28 -4.12 -42.97
N GLU A 197 31.98 -3.82 -43.07
CA GLU A 197 31.22 -3.18 -42.01
C GLU A 197 31.17 -4.14 -40.81
N PRO A 198 31.40 -3.68 -39.57
CA PRO A 198 31.09 -4.48 -38.41
C PRO A 198 29.57 -4.63 -38.33
N SER A 199 29.07 -5.78 -38.75
CA SER A 199 27.71 -6.24 -38.47
C SER A 199 27.50 -6.20 -36.96
N GLY A 200 26.88 -5.12 -36.48
CA GLY A 200 26.24 -5.12 -35.19
C GLY A 200 25.20 -6.22 -35.22
N GLU A 201 25.43 -7.28 -34.46
CA GLU A 201 24.41 -8.22 -34.03
C GLU A 201 23.33 -7.38 -33.31
N SER A 202 22.37 -6.92 -34.10
CA SER A 202 21.05 -6.60 -33.61
C SER A 202 20.57 -7.85 -32.89
N ALA A 203 20.48 -7.78 -31.57
CA ALA A 203 19.66 -8.70 -30.81
C ALA A 203 18.31 -8.78 -31.55
N ASP A 204 18.01 -9.97 -32.06
CA ASP A 204 16.85 -10.25 -32.90
C ASP A 204 15.61 -9.66 -32.24
N ALA A 205 15.06 -8.59 -32.84
CA ALA A 205 13.79 -8.03 -32.41
C ALA A 205 12.66 -9.07 -32.55
N SER A 206 12.88 -10.17 -33.31
CA SER A 206 11.96 -11.30 -33.40
C SER A 206 11.93 -12.17 -32.14
N ASP A 207 13.01 -12.26 -31.36
CA ASP A 207 13.00 -13.03 -30.10
C ASP A 207 12.29 -12.24 -28.99
N LEU A 208 12.42 -10.91 -29.00
CA LEU A 208 11.69 -10.02 -28.10
C LEU A 208 10.19 -9.98 -28.43
N ASP A 209 9.84 -10.10 -29.72
CA ASP A 209 8.45 -10.18 -30.17
C ASP A 209 7.83 -11.57 -29.93
N ALA A 210 8.60 -12.65 -30.07
CA ALA A 210 8.16 -13.99 -29.68
C ALA A 210 7.95 -14.13 -28.15
N PHE A 211 8.78 -13.49 -27.34
CA PHE A 211 8.59 -13.42 -25.89
C PHE A 211 7.35 -12.58 -25.53
N ARG A 212 7.14 -11.42 -26.18
CA ARG A 212 5.91 -10.60 -26.02
C ARG A 212 4.65 -11.34 -26.45
N GLN A 213 4.68 -12.05 -27.58
CA GLN A 213 3.57 -12.86 -28.08
C GLN A 213 3.31 -14.06 -27.17
N SER A 214 4.33 -14.69 -26.59
CA SER A 214 4.16 -15.74 -25.58
C SER A 214 3.60 -15.22 -24.26
N LEU A 215 3.92 -13.97 -23.88
CA LEU A 215 3.39 -13.34 -22.67
C LEU A 215 1.91 -12.94 -22.87
N MET A 216 1.55 -12.39 -24.04
CA MET A 216 0.18 -12.02 -24.41
C MET A 216 -0.71 -13.25 -24.62
N ALA A 217 -0.19 -14.33 -25.23
CA ALA A 217 -0.91 -15.58 -25.40
C ALA A 217 -1.22 -16.31 -24.09
N SER A 218 -0.46 -16.05 -23.02
CA SER A 218 -0.74 -16.57 -21.68
C SER A 218 -1.83 -15.80 -20.92
N TRP A 219 -2.23 -14.64 -21.43
CA TRP A 219 -3.29 -13.80 -20.86
C TRP A 219 -4.62 -13.91 -21.62
N ASP A 220 -4.57 -14.26 -22.91
CA ASP A 220 -5.77 -14.37 -23.78
C ASP A 220 -6.33 -15.80 -23.94
N SER A 221 -5.70 -16.84 -23.37
CA SER A 221 -6.22 -18.22 -23.47
C SER A 221 -7.07 -18.62 -22.26
N GLU A 222 -8.32 -18.17 -22.21
CA GLU A 222 -9.54 -18.97 -21.98
C GLU A 222 -10.72 -18.10 -21.54
N ALA A 223 -11.34 -17.44 -22.53
CA ALA A 223 -12.80 -17.33 -22.62
C ALA A 223 -13.18 -17.14 -24.11
N ASP A 224 -12.95 -18.17 -24.92
CA ASP A 224 -13.66 -18.31 -26.20
C ASP A 224 -15.12 -18.68 -25.88
N ASP A 225 -16.04 -17.80 -26.22
CA ASP A 225 -16.97 -18.02 -27.34
C ASP A 225 -18.14 -17.01 -27.25
N VAL A 226 -18.24 -16.14 -28.27
CA VAL A 226 -19.34 -16.07 -29.25
C VAL A 226 -19.48 -14.64 -29.81
N GLU A 227 -19.09 -14.53 -31.09
CA GLU A 227 -19.59 -13.70 -32.20
C GLU A 227 -20.17 -12.29 -31.93
N LEU A 228 -19.40 -11.28 -32.34
CA LEU A 228 -19.92 -9.95 -32.68
C LEU A 228 -19.61 -9.62 -34.14
N GLU A 229 -20.68 -9.58 -34.95
CA GLU A 229 -20.69 -8.91 -36.24
C GLU A 229 -20.43 -7.41 -36.07
N SER A 230 -19.43 -6.92 -36.79
CA SER A 230 -19.01 -5.53 -36.84
C SER A 230 -19.88 -4.73 -37.82
N LYS A 231 -20.28 -3.52 -37.40
CA LYS A 231 -20.62 -2.44 -38.32
C LYS A 231 -20.02 -1.13 -37.84
N GLU A 232 -19.07 -0.66 -38.64
CA GLU A 232 -18.35 0.61 -38.57
C GLU A 232 -19.30 1.81 -38.70
N GLU A 233 -19.03 2.88 -37.94
CA GLU A 233 -19.14 4.26 -38.43
C GLU A 233 -18.23 5.22 -37.62
N ALA A 234 -17.83 6.29 -38.30
CA ALA A 234 -16.60 7.09 -38.16
C ALA A 234 -16.62 8.19 -37.05
N PRO A 235 -15.48 8.87 -36.78
CA PRO A 235 -15.33 9.81 -35.66
C PRO A 235 -15.65 11.27 -36.04
N SER A 236 -16.21 12.04 -35.09
CA SER A 236 -16.24 13.51 -35.11
C SER A 236 -15.47 14.02 -33.88
N GLU A 237 -14.28 14.59 -34.05
CA GLU A 237 -14.00 16.01 -34.23
C GLU A 237 -14.49 16.97 -33.12
N LEU A 238 -13.49 17.58 -32.48
CA LEU A 238 -13.39 18.98 -32.05
C LEU A 238 -14.14 19.47 -30.80
N GLY A 239 -13.36 20.00 -29.86
CA GLY A 239 -13.86 20.79 -28.74
C GLY A 239 -12.77 21.42 -27.88
N ASP A 240 -11.81 22.12 -28.50
CA ASP A 240 -10.87 23.03 -27.84
C ASP A 240 -11.62 24.03 -26.94
N ARG A 241 -11.23 24.13 -25.67
CA ARG A 241 -11.56 25.29 -24.83
C ARG A 241 -10.47 25.60 -23.80
N ILE A 242 -9.64 26.54 -24.25
CA ILE A 242 -8.76 27.42 -23.50
C ILE A 242 -9.54 28.15 -22.40
N VAL A 243 -9.05 28.11 -21.17
CA VAL A 243 -9.24 29.22 -20.20
C VAL A 243 -7.95 29.41 -19.41
N ASP A 244 -7.28 30.51 -19.73
CA ASP A 244 -6.17 31.10 -18.98
C ASP A 244 -6.63 31.58 -17.60
N SER A 245 -5.79 31.39 -16.58
CA SER A 245 -5.76 32.29 -15.43
C SER A 245 -4.35 32.40 -14.87
N ASP A 246 -3.76 33.53 -15.27
CA ASP A 246 -2.61 34.18 -14.67
C ASP A 246 -2.74 34.33 -13.14
N SER A 247 -1.69 33.92 -12.43
CA SER A 247 -1.33 34.61 -11.19
C SER A 247 0.19 34.72 -11.09
N ALA A 248 0.65 35.91 -11.44
CA ALA A 248 1.99 36.42 -11.21
C ALA A 248 2.33 36.48 -9.70
N GLY A 249 3.60 36.24 -9.37
CA GLY A 249 4.09 36.32 -7.99
C GLY A 249 5.58 36.09 -7.80
N GLU A 250 6.39 36.81 -8.60
CA GLU A 250 7.78 37.26 -8.42
C GLU A 250 8.95 36.34 -7.93
N PRO A 251 10.17 36.54 -8.49
CA PRO A 251 11.37 35.76 -8.21
C PRO A 251 12.24 36.40 -7.14
N ARG A 252 12.96 35.59 -6.37
CA ARG A 252 14.09 36.07 -5.55
C ARG A 252 15.33 35.20 -5.67
N GLU A 253 16.30 35.84 -6.31
CA GLU A 253 17.74 35.89 -6.01
C GLU A 253 18.58 34.62 -6.13
N ALA A 254 19.41 34.69 -7.18
CA ALA A 254 20.60 33.92 -7.44
C ALA A 254 21.60 34.02 -6.29
N ILE A 255 22.16 32.87 -5.91
CA ILE A 255 23.44 32.78 -5.21
C ILE A 255 24.33 31.94 -6.11
N ASP A 256 25.40 32.58 -6.58
CA ASP A 256 26.42 32.01 -7.43
C ASP A 256 27.25 30.93 -6.70
N GLU A 257 27.58 29.92 -7.51
CA GLU A 257 28.84 29.20 -7.62
C GLU A 257 29.92 29.40 -6.54
N GLU A 258 30.39 28.29 -5.95
CA GLU A 258 31.77 27.82 -6.20
C GLU A 258 31.88 26.31 -5.92
N ALA A 259 32.48 25.62 -6.88
CA ALA A 259 32.69 24.19 -6.92
C ALA A 259 34.04 23.84 -6.29
N GLU A 260 34.04 22.98 -5.28
CA GLU A 260 35.21 22.18 -4.92
C GLU A 260 34.81 20.71 -4.80
N THR A 261 35.15 19.96 -5.85
CA THR A 261 34.99 18.52 -5.95
C THR A 261 36.11 17.82 -5.18
N GLU A 262 36.00 17.74 -3.85
CA GLU A 262 36.81 16.82 -3.06
C GLU A 262 36.18 15.43 -3.06
N VAL A 263 36.92 14.46 -3.58
CA VAL A 263 36.57 13.04 -3.64
C VAL A 263 36.66 12.46 -2.22
N SER A 264 35.62 12.71 -1.43
CA SER A 264 35.49 12.25 -0.05
C SER A 264 35.39 10.73 -0.02
N ALA A 265 36.41 10.09 0.56
CA ALA A 265 36.41 8.68 0.89
C ALA A 265 35.15 8.33 1.69
N THR A 266 34.24 7.56 1.08
CA THR A 266 33.02 7.03 1.67
C THR A 266 33.37 6.19 2.91
N THR A 267 33.24 6.81 4.09
CA THR A 267 33.19 6.10 5.37
C THR A 267 32.01 5.12 5.35
N PRO A 268 32.20 3.87 5.81
CA PRO A 268 31.15 2.87 5.86
C PRO A 268 30.02 3.38 6.77
N VAL A 269 28.82 3.49 6.20
CA VAL A 269 27.58 3.82 6.92
C VAL A 269 27.40 2.75 8.00
N THR A 270 27.69 3.13 9.24
CA THR A 270 27.51 2.25 10.39
C THR A 270 26.01 2.16 10.63
N SER A 271 25.40 1.04 10.26
CA SER A 271 23.97 0.80 10.45
C SER A 271 23.65 0.92 11.95
N THR A 272 22.95 1.99 12.32
CA THR A 272 22.42 2.10 13.67
C THR A 272 21.41 0.96 13.87
N PRO A 273 21.44 0.25 15.00
CA PRO A 273 20.53 -0.87 15.25
C PRO A 273 19.08 -0.40 15.14
N TYR A 274 18.27 -1.17 14.42
CA TYR A 274 16.84 -0.91 14.25
C TYR A 274 16.15 -0.91 15.62
N VAL A 275 15.70 0.26 16.09
CA VAL A 275 15.01 0.37 17.37
C VAL A 275 13.54 0.06 17.15
N LYS A 276 13.11 -1.10 17.65
CA LYS A 276 11.71 -1.53 17.62
C LYS A 276 10.84 -0.55 18.43
N ARG A 277 9.94 0.17 17.74
CA ARG A 277 9.03 1.18 18.35
C ARG A 277 7.72 0.61 18.89
N TYR A 278 7.59 -0.72 18.92
CA TYR A 278 6.36 -1.37 19.35
C TYR A 278 6.59 -2.58 20.26
N ARG A 279 5.58 -2.85 21.10
CA ARG A 279 5.47 -4.07 21.90
C ARG A 279 4.14 -4.77 21.61
N LEU A 280 4.20 -6.05 21.24
CA LEU A 280 3.00 -6.89 21.15
C LEU A 280 2.63 -7.39 22.55
N ALA A 281 1.38 -7.15 22.94
CA ALA A 281 0.80 -7.57 24.21
C ALA A 281 -0.57 -8.21 23.99
N THR A 282 -1.16 -8.79 25.03
CA THR A 282 -2.41 -9.53 24.92
C THR A 282 -3.46 -9.04 25.92
N LEU A 283 -4.72 -9.04 25.50
CA LEU A 283 -5.83 -8.65 26.39
C LEU A 283 -6.05 -9.71 27.47
N PHE A 284 -6.02 -11.00 27.11
CA PHE A 284 -6.39 -12.10 28.02
C PHE A 284 -5.27 -13.09 28.35
N GLY A 285 -4.08 -12.96 27.75
CA GLY A 285 -3.02 -13.96 27.91
C GLY A 285 -3.48 -15.35 27.48
N ASN A 286 -3.25 -16.35 28.34
CA ASN A 286 -3.73 -17.73 28.15
C ASN A 286 -5.06 -18.01 28.88
N ARG A 287 -5.70 -16.99 29.46
CA ARG A 287 -6.87 -17.19 30.33
C ARG A 287 -8.16 -17.18 29.51
N GLU A 288 -8.92 -18.26 29.62
CA GLU A 288 -10.26 -18.32 29.06
C GLU A 288 -11.27 -17.65 30.02
N ILE A 289 -11.94 -16.59 29.54
CA ILE A 289 -12.95 -15.86 30.32
C ILE A 289 -14.34 -16.43 30.05
N LYS A 290 -14.90 -17.09 31.06
CA LYS A 290 -16.24 -17.69 30.98
C LYS A 290 -17.32 -16.64 31.19
N LYS A 291 -18.41 -16.75 30.42
CA LYS A 291 -19.63 -15.94 30.60
C LYS A 291 -20.29 -16.33 31.92
N SER A 292 -20.08 -15.52 32.95
CA SER A 292 -20.58 -15.73 34.32
C SER A 292 -20.88 -14.38 34.98
N SER A 293 -21.49 -14.38 36.17
CA SER A 293 -21.71 -13.16 36.96
C SER A 293 -20.40 -12.45 37.34
N GLU A 294 -19.30 -13.19 37.42
CA GLU A 294 -17.96 -12.69 37.77
C GLU A 294 -17.13 -12.29 36.53
N MET A 295 -17.70 -12.38 35.31
CA MET A 295 -16.97 -12.13 34.07
C MET A 295 -16.26 -10.77 34.06
N MET A 296 -16.91 -9.72 34.57
CA MET A 296 -16.33 -8.37 34.60
C MET A 296 -15.08 -8.31 35.48
N GLU A 297 -15.12 -8.89 36.68
CA GLU A 297 -13.98 -8.94 37.59
C GLU A 297 -12.84 -9.78 37.02
N GLN A 298 -13.18 -10.92 36.39
CA GLN A 298 -12.21 -11.77 35.72
C GLN A 298 -11.51 -11.03 34.57
N VAL A 299 -12.26 -10.28 33.74
CA VAL A 299 -11.69 -9.47 32.65
C VAL A 299 -10.75 -8.41 33.19
N VAL A 300 -11.21 -7.60 34.16
CA VAL A 300 -10.41 -6.51 34.75
C VAL A 300 -9.12 -7.02 35.37
N GLU A 301 -9.19 -8.12 36.14
CA GLU A 301 -8.01 -8.72 36.76
C GLU A 301 -7.04 -9.25 35.70
N THR A 302 -7.56 -9.84 34.62
CA THR A 302 -6.71 -10.37 33.55
C THR A 302 -6.01 -9.26 32.76
N ILE A 303 -6.70 -8.16 32.49
CA ILE A 303 -6.11 -6.98 31.83
C ILE A 303 -5.00 -6.38 32.67
N ARG A 304 -5.20 -6.28 33.99
CA ARG A 304 -4.16 -5.79 34.91
C ARG A 304 -2.90 -6.64 34.89
N GLN A 305 -2.98 -7.90 34.48
CA GLN A 305 -1.85 -8.80 34.41
C GLN A 305 -1.16 -8.79 33.04
N ASN A 306 -1.89 -8.53 31.95
CA ASN A 306 -1.41 -8.75 30.58
C ASN A 306 -1.32 -7.49 29.71
N ALA A 307 -2.13 -6.48 29.95
CA ALA A 307 -2.29 -5.28 29.11
C ALA A 307 -2.01 -4.00 29.91
N LEU A 308 -0.80 -3.95 30.49
CA LEU A 308 -0.28 -2.76 31.17
C LEU A 308 0.70 -2.04 30.23
N PRO A 309 0.34 -0.85 29.71
CA PRO A 309 1.29 -0.04 28.96
C PRO A 309 2.44 0.38 29.88
N GLN A 310 3.64 0.42 29.32
CA GLN A 310 4.84 0.94 29.97
C GLN A 310 4.77 2.48 30.07
N GLU A 311 5.63 3.06 30.92
CA GLU A 311 5.62 4.51 31.16
C GLU A 311 5.99 5.30 29.91
N ASP A 312 6.91 4.77 29.10
CA ASP A 312 7.44 5.34 27.86
C ASP A 312 6.56 5.10 26.62
N GLU A 313 5.60 4.17 26.68
CA GLU A 313 4.66 3.90 25.60
C GLU A 313 3.59 5.00 25.53
N LYS A 314 3.56 5.82 24.49
CA LYS A 314 2.61 6.93 24.36
C LYS A 314 1.27 6.51 23.76
N ASN A 315 1.30 5.45 22.93
CA ASN A 315 0.17 5.01 22.14
C ASN A 315 -0.22 3.57 22.52
N MET A 316 -1.51 3.30 22.47
CA MET A 316 -2.10 1.97 22.66
C MET A 316 -3.01 1.65 21.48
N VAL A 317 -2.66 0.64 20.70
CA VAL A 317 -3.46 0.13 19.58
C VAL A 317 -4.18 -1.13 20.05
N ILE A 318 -5.51 -1.16 19.94
CA ILE A 318 -6.33 -2.34 20.25
C ILE A 318 -6.93 -2.88 18.95
N LEU A 319 -6.64 -4.14 18.65
CA LEU A 319 -7.03 -4.77 17.39
C LEU A 319 -8.28 -5.65 17.54
N SER A 320 -9.23 -5.48 16.62
CA SER A 320 -10.31 -6.43 16.29
C SER A 320 -11.14 -6.97 17.48
N SER A 321 -11.41 -6.13 18.48
CA SER A 321 -12.30 -6.48 19.60
C SER A 321 -13.74 -6.67 19.12
N LEU A 322 -14.36 -7.82 19.40
CA LEU A 322 -15.68 -8.20 18.87
C LEU A 322 -16.62 -8.86 19.90
N SER A 323 -16.06 -9.52 20.91
CA SER A 323 -16.82 -10.21 21.95
C SER A 323 -17.21 -9.27 23.10
N ILE A 324 -18.16 -9.72 23.91
CA ILE A 324 -18.60 -9.00 25.11
C ILE A 324 -17.43 -8.86 26.10
N GLN A 325 -16.60 -9.89 26.26
CA GLN A 325 -15.42 -9.87 27.11
C GLN A 325 -14.41 -8.82 26.63
N GLU A 326 -14.15 -8.76 25.32
CA GLU A 326 -13.27 -7.76 24.71
C GLU A 326 -13.85 -6.36 24.84
N THR A 327 -15.16 -6.19 24.72
CA THR A 327 -15.83 -4.90 24.95
C THR A 327 -15.63 -4.44 26.39
N VAL A 328 -15.79 -5.32 27.38
CA VAL A 328 -15.49 -4.98 28.79
C VAL A 328 -14.00 -4.66 28.98
N ALA A 329 -13.12 -5.31 28.22
CA ALA A 329 -11.70 -5.03 28.26
C ALA A 329 -11.34 -3.65 27.73
N VAL A 330 -11.82 -3.31 26.53
CA VAL A 330 -11.67 -1.99 25.91
C VAL A 330 -12.19 -0.91 26.84
N ARG A 331 -13.38 -1.10 27.45
CA ARG A 331 -13.94 -0.15 28.41
C ARG A 331 -13.01 0.11 29.58
N SER A 332 -12.45 -0.95 30.17
CA SER A 332 -11.55 -0.86 31.31
C SER A 332 -10.23 -0.15 30.96
N LEU A 333 -9.70 -0.40 29.76
CA LEU A 333 -8.48 0.25 29.27
C LEU A 333 -8.71 1.73 28.94
N VAL A 334 -9.81 2.05 28.26
CA VAL A 334 -10.18 3.42 27.90
C VAL A 334 -10.42 4.25 29.15
N ASP A 335 -11.24 3.76 30.09
CA ASP A 335 -11.51 4.45 31.35
C ASP A 335 -10.21 4.79 32.10
N LYS A 336 -9.27 3.82 32.14
CA LYS A 336 -8.00 3.98 32.86
C LYS A 336 -7.00 4.89 32.16
N TYR A 337 -6.85 4.77 30.83
CA TYR A 337 -5.69 5.34 30.11
C TYR A 337 -6.01 6.48 29.13
N GLN A 338 -7.28 6.75 28.80
CA GLN A 338 -7.65 7.77 27.80
C GLN A 338 -7.16 9.20 28.10
N SER A 339 -6.79 9.48 29.36
CA SER A 339 -6.27 10.78 29.80
C SER A 339 -4.74 10.87 29.74
N GLN A 340 -4.05 9.75 29.56
CA GLN A 340 -2.60 9.64 29.63
C GLN A 340 -1.96 9.16 28.33
N LYS A 341 -2.70 8.37 27.55
CA LYS A 341 -2.23 7.69 26.35
C LYS A 341 -3.20 7.96 25.20
N ASN A 342 -2.68 7.92 23.97
CA ASN A 342 -3.52 7.91 22.78
C ASN A 342 -4.01 6.49 22.51
N ILE A 343 -5.32 6.29 22.39
CA ILE A 343 -5.90 4.96 22.17
C ILE A 343 -6.46 4.87 20.75
N ILE A 344 -6.00 3.91 19.98
CA ILE A 344 -6.41 3.67 18.60
C ILE A 344 -7.10 2.31 18.53
N LEU A 345 -8.37 2.31 18.16
CA LEU A 345 -9.20 1.11 18.04
C LEU A 345 -9.29 0.72 16.57
N VAL A 346 -8.58 -0.33 16.16
CA VAL A 346 -8.52 -0.80 14.78
C VAL A 346 -9.52 -1.94 14.59
N ASN A 347 -10.48 -1.76 13.68
CA ASN A 347 -11.52 -2.75 13.33
C ASN A 347 -12.31 -3.30 14.53
N CYS A 348 -12.42 -2.51 15.60
CA CYS A 348 -13.14 -2.90 16.80
C CYS A 348 -14.65 -2.70 16.62
N LYS A 349 -15.44 -3.74 16.88
CA LYS A 349 -16.90 -3.69 16.90
C LYS A 349 -17.39 -3.76 18.32
N LEU A 350 -17.91 -2.63 18.77
CA LEU A 350 -18.41 -2.47 20.12
C LEU A 350 -19.89 -2.14 19.98
N ASP A 351 -20.74 -3.16 20.06
CA ASP A 351 -22.18 -3.03 19.95
C ASP A 351 -22.86 -3.58 21.22
N PRO A 352 -23.51 -2.72 22.04
CA PRO A 352 -23.62 -1.27 21.86
C PRO A 352 -22.30 -0.53 22.12
N LEU A 353 -22.16 0.66 21.53
CA LEU A 353 -20.99 1.52 21.77
C LEU A 353 -20.92 1.91 23.25
N PRO A 354 -19.81 1.61 23.96
CA PRO A 354 -19.68 1.94 25.36
C PRO A 354 -19.78 3.45 25.65
N PRO A 355 -20.41 3.85 26.77
CA PRO A 355 -20.51 5.26 27.15
C PRO A 355 -19.16 5.98 27.24
N GLU A 356 -18.11 5.27 27.62
CA GLU A 356 -16.73 5.78 27.74
C GLU A 356 -16.15 6.18 26.37
N LEU A 357 -16.71 5.64 25.28
CA LEU A 357 -16.28 5.91 23.90
C LEU A 357 -17.16 6.94 23.18
N ARG A 358 -18.05 7.65 23.88
CA ARG A 358 -18.91 8.69 23.26
C ARG A 358 -18.13 9.88 22.69
N SER A 359 -16.96 10.16 23.25
CA SER A 359 -16.05 11.22 22.79
C SER A 359 -15.16 10.76 21.63
N ALA A 360 -15.01 9.45 21.45
CA ALA A 360 -14.16 8.89 20.40
C ALA A 360 -14.68 9.25 19.00
N GLN A 361 -13.77 9.30 18.03
CA GLN A 361 -14.09 9.64 16.65
C GLN A 361 -13.53 8.60 15.68
N THR A 362 -14.30 8.26 14.66
CA THR A 362 -13.74 7.55 13.49
C THR A 362 -12.92 8.53 12.67
N VAL A 363 -11.61 8.31 12.66
CA VAL A 363 -10.65 9.20 11.99
C VAL A 363 -10.29 8.71 10.59
N TYR A 364 -10.31 7.39 10.42
CA TYR A 364 -10.07 6.73 9.14
C TYR A 364 -11.06 5.58 8.96
N SER A 365 -11.75 5.53 7.83
CA SER A 365 -12.62 4.40 7.47
C SER A 365 -12.67 4.23 5.96
N ILE A 366 -12.60 2.99 5.51
CA ILE A 366 -12.90 2.60 4.13
C ILE A 366 -13.92 1.47 4.19
N PHE A 367 -15.09 1.69 3.62
CA PHE A 367 -16.17 0.72 3.60
C PHE A 367 -16.70 0.50 2.18
N PRO A 368 -16.20 -0.53 1.47
CA PRO A 368 -16.65 -0.87 0.14
C PRO A 368 -17.94 -1.71 0.19
N LEU A 369 -18.87 -1.41 -0.71
CA LEU A 369 -20.23 -1.93 -0.79
C LEU A 369 -20.58 -2.22 -2.25
N ILE A 370 -21.49 -3.17 -2.48
CA ILE A 370 -22.09 -3.42 -3.79
C ILE A 370 -23.61 -3.27 -3.65
N ALA A 371 -24.21 -2.44 -4.50
CA ALA A 371 -25.65 -2.26 -4.52
C ALA A 371 -26.31 -3.42 -5.27
N LYS A 372 -27.15 -4.20 -4.58
CA LYS A 372 -27.92 -5.28 -5.18
C LYS A 372 -29.34 -4.79 -5.53
N PRO A 373 -29.86 -5.11 -6.73
CA PRO A 373 -31.26 -4.88 -7.04
C PRO A 373 -32.16 -5.71 -6.11
N LYS A 374 -33.23 -5.11 -5.60
CA LYS A 374 -34.25 -5.83 -4.81
C LYS A 374 -35.25 -6.47 -5.77
N GLY A 375 -34.99 -7.72 -6.16
CA GLY A 375 -35.89 -8.52 -6.99
C GLY A 375 -35.14 -9.65 -7.71
N PRO A 376 -35.86 -10.62 -8.31
CA PRO A 376 -35.25 -11.56 -9.23
C PRO A 376 -34.66 -10.75 -10.39
N VAL A 377 -33.34 -10.87 -10.58
CA VAL A 377 -32.65 -10.23 -11.69
C VAL A 377 -32.99 -11.04 -12.93
N GLU A 378 -33.92 -10.55 -13.75
CA GLU A 378 -34.10 -11.04 -15.11
C GLU A 378 -32.87 -10.61 -15.92
N SER A 379 -31.82 -11.44 -15.91
CA SER A 379 -30.64 -11.42 -16.79
C SER A 379 -30.29 -10.06 -17.42
N SER A 380 -30.18 -9.00 -16.61
CA SER A 380 -29.73 -7.71 -17.10
C SER A 380 -28.21 -7.73 -17.10
N ASP A 381 -27.59 -7.51 -18.25
CA ASP A 381 -26.13 -7.37 -18.39
C ASP A 381 -25.56 -6.13 -17.66
N GLU A 382 -26.41 -5.36 -16.99
CA GLU A 382 -26.02 -4.21 -16.19
C GLU A 382 -25.23 -4.64 -14.94
N LYS A 383 -23.96 -4.20 -14.89
CA LYS A 383 -23.11 -4.37 -13.72
C LYS A 383 -23.70 -3.60 -12.53
N PRO A 384 -23.80 -4.21 -11.32
CA PRO A 384 -24.35 -3.53 -10.16
C PRO A 384 -23.49 -2.32 -9.76
N PRO A 385 -24.10 -1.20 -9.33
CA PRO A 385 -23.35 -0.05 -8.85
C PRO A 385 -22.45 -0.42 -7.67
N ARG A 386 -21.19 -0.01 -7.76
CA ARG A 386 -20.21 -0.16 -6.69
C ARG A 386 -20.23 1.10 -5.85
N VAL A 387 -20.12 0.96 -4.54
CA VAL A 387 -20.21 2.08 -3.60
C VAL A 387 -19.03 2.01 -2.64
N VAL A 388 -18.38 3.13 -2.37
CA VAL A 388 -17.33 3.23 -1.34
C VAL A 388 -17.69 4.36 -0.40
N VAL A 389 -17.72 4.06 0.89
CA VAL A 389 -17.89 5.07 1.94
C VAL A 389 -16.54 5.32 2.60
N LEU A 390 -16.08 6.56 2.54
CA LEU A 390 -14.79 7.01 3.08
C LEU A 390 -14.99 7.95 4.26
N ARG A 391 -14.08 7.81 5.24
CA ARG A 391 -13.89 8.78 6.32
C ARG A 391 -12.41 9.08 6.42
N ARG A 392 -12.03 10.36 6.29
CA ARG A 392 -10.67 10.85 6.52
C ARG A 392 -10.71 12.15 7.32
N TYR A 393 -10.39 12.11 8.61
CA TYR A 393 -10.50 13.27 9.49
C TYR A 393 -9.59 14.42 9.03
N PRO A 394 -10.08 15.69 9.01
CA PRO A 394 -11.36 16.18 9.53
C PRO A 394 -12.50 16.25 8.50
N LYS A 395 -12.33 15.71 7.29
CA LYS A 395 -13.34 15.77 6.21
C LYS A 395 -14.69 15.17 6.65
N PRO A 396 -15.82 15.49 6.00
CA PRO A 396 -17.07 14.74 6.18
C PRO A 396 -16.92 13.25 5.78
N TRP A 397 -17.97 12.46 6.03
CA TRP A 397 -18.15 11.18 5.37
C TRP A 397 -18.39 11.42 3.88
N GLU A 398 -17.66 10.72 3.03
CA GLU A 398 -17.78 10.84 1.57
C GLU A 398 -18.32 9.52 1.02
N ILE A 399 -19.36 9.58 0.18
CA ILE A 399 -19.94 8.41 -0.49
C ILE A 399 -19.60 8.53 -1.96
N TYR A 400 -18.87 7.56 -2.49
CA TYR A 400 -18.53 7.46 -3.90
C TYR A 400 -19.31 6.33 -4.56
N VAL A 401 -19.74 6.53 -5.80
CA VAL A 401 -20.49 5.55 -6.59
C VAL A 401 -19.80 5.36 -7.93
N ASP A 402 -19.64 4.11 -8.35
CA ASP A 402 -19.10 3.72 -9.66
C ASP A 402 -20.14 2.86 -10.41
N ILE A 403 -20.49 3.31 -11.61
CA ILE A 403 -21.42 2.64 -12.55
C ILE A 403 -20.70 2.15 -13.82
N GLY A 404 -19.37 2.16 -13.85
CA GLY A 404 -18.54 1.73 -14.98
C GLY A 404 -17.55 2.78 -15.47
N GLU A 405 -17.59 4.01 -14.95
CA GLU A 405 -16.74 5.14 -15.36
C GLU A 405 -15.73 5.55 -14.28
N GLY A 406 -15.63 4.79 -13.19
CA GLY A 406 -14.83 5.15 -12.02
C GLY A 406 -15.68 5.74 -10.90
N PHE A 407 -15.08 5.87 -9.71
CA PHE A 407 -15.77 6.39 -8.53
C PHE A 407 -16.00 7.90 -8.61
N GLN A 408 -17.27 8.31 -8.57
CA GLN A 408 -17.67 9.71 -8.51
C GLN A 408 -18.30 10.03 -7.16
N LEU A 409 -18.03 11.22 -6.63
CA LEU A 409 -18.59 11.67 -5.34
C LEU A 409 -20.11 11.83 -5.46
N ALA A 410 -20.85 11.01 -4.73
CA ALA A 410 -22.31 11.03 -4.69
C ALA A 410 -22.87 11.92 -3.59
N ASP A 411 -22.26 11.91 -2.40
CA ASP A 411 -22.71 12.72 -1.27
C ASP A 411 -21.59 12.95 -0.25
N SER A 412 -21.78 14.00 0.56
CA SER A 412 -20.84 14.41 1.60
C SER A 412 -21.59 14.77 2.88
N ILE A 413 -21.44 13.93 3.91
CA ILE A 413 -22.23 13.98 5.14
C ILE A 413 -21.35 14.34 6.33
N SER A 414 -21.61 15.49 6.94
CA SER A 414 -20.87 15.92 8.13
C SER A 414 -21.12 14.98 9.31
N PRO A 415 -20.08 14.59 10.07
CA PRO A 415 -20.25 13.72 11.23
C PRO A 415 -21.04 14.42 12.33
N THR A 416 -22.19 13.83 12.68
CA THR A 416 -23.04 14.21 13.81
C THR A 416 -22.77 13.27 14.99
N SER A 417 -23.31 13.56 16.18
CA SER A 417 -23.19 12.67 17.35
C SER A 417 -23.63 11.23 17.08
N GLN A 418 -24.58 11.02 16.16
CA GLN A 418 -25.08 9.69 15.77
C GLN A 418 -24.21 9.00 14.71
N THR A 419 -23.43 9.76 13.93
CA THR A 419 -22.63 9.26 12.82
C THR A 419 -21.12 9.40 13.07
N LYS A 420 -20.71 9.65 14.33
CA LYS A 420 -19.29 9.71 14.71
C LYS A 420 -18.57 8.38 14.48
N ARG A 421 -19.27 7.27 14.65
CA ARG A 421 -18.72 5.91 14.59
C ARG A 421 -18.85 5.28 13.21
N GLU A 422 -20.05 5.27 12.67
CA GLU A 422 -20.37 4.67 11.37
C GLU A 422 -21.54 5.42 10.73
N LEU A 423 -21.64 5.35 9.41
CA LEU A 423 -22.75 5.92 8.67
C LEU A 423 -23.85 4.85 8.50
N PRO A 424 -25.09 5.09 8.95
CA PRO A 424 -26.20 4.16 8.79
C PRO A 424 -26.40 3.75 7.34
N LEU A 425 -26.66 2.45 7.10
CA LEU A 425 -26.89 1.92 5.75
C LEU A 425 -28.08 2.58 5.06
N GLU A 426 -29.09 3.03 5.81
CA GLU A 426 -30.24 3.75 5.26
C GLU A 426 -29.81 5.07 4.61
N LEU A 427 -28.93 5.85 5.27
CA LEU A 427 -28.42 7.09 4.72
C LEU A 427 -27.57 6.84 3.48
N ILE A 428 -26.68 5.83 3.52
CA ILE A 428 -25.88 5.45 2.36
C ILE A 428 -26.79 5.07 1.20
N THR A 429 -27.83 4.27 1.46
CA THR A 429 -28.76 3.83 0.42
C THR A 429 -29.53 5.00 -0.19
N ASP A 430 -29.95 5.97 0.62
CA ASP A 430 -30.67 7.13 0.14
C ASP A 430 -29.79 8.07 -0.70
N SER A 431 -28.53 8.28 -0.30
CA SER A 431 -27.55 9.03 -1.09
C SER A 431 -27.29 8.36 -2.44
N VAL A 432 -27.07 7.04 -2.46
CA VAL A 432 -26.87 6.28 -3.71
C VAL A 432 -28.11 6.35 -4.61
N ARG A 433 -29.31 6.18 -4.05
CA ARG A 433 -30.57 6.30 -4.82
C ARG A 433 -30.78 7.70 -5.41
N LYS A 434 -30.38 8.74 -4.69
CA LYS A 434 -30.49 10.12 -5.16
C LYS A 434 -29.53 10.37 -6.32
N TRP A 435 -28.32 9.82 -6.24
CA TRP A 435 -27.30 9.98 -7.28
C TRP A 435 -27.61 9.21 -8.56
N LEU A 436 -28.22 8.03 -8.47
CA LEU A 436 -28.62 7.22 -9.63
C LEU A 436 -29.88 7.72 -10.38
N ARG A 437 -30.47 8.86 -9.98
CA ARG A 437 -31.65 9.47 -10.61
C ARG A 437 -31.25 10.74 -11.34
#